data_AF-A0A7V4Y6I7-F1
#
_entry.id   AF-A0A7V4Y6I7-F1
#
_cell.length_a   1.000
_cell.length_b   1.000
_cell.length_c   1.000
_cell.angle_alpha   90.00
_cell.angle_beta   90.00
_cell.angle_gamma   90.00
#
_symmetry.space_group_name_H-M   'P 1'
#
loop_
_entity.id
_entity.type
_entity.pdbx_description
1 polymer ?
#
loop_
_entity_poly.entity_id
_entity_poly.type
_entity_poly.pdbx_seq_one_letter_code
_entity_poly.pdbx_strand_id
1 'polypeptide(L)'
;MSRYLLISLKICNGLLLIAGWAMAIIAYPRLPSSILLWINFFHQSPLRFEKNLAFFIYPFTQLILALVFGLVSLRPIIPAKIDNGQLRRRLKYLWQEQAWTALIFFNLILIHLQRSLIFLSHGLKEGLQPTYFLVLFVLLFFLIPAYRLRTKMEMSIYR
;
A
#
# COMPACT_ATOMS: atom_id res chain seq x y z
N MET A 1 16.39 -15.31 6.65
CA MET A 1 15.23 -14.46 6.34
C MET A 1 13.99 -15.32 6.35
N SER A 2 13.09 -15.00 7.28
CA SER A 2 12.25 -15.98 7.95
C SER A 2 10.86 -16.05 7.33
N ARG A 3 10.34 -17.27 7.14
CA ARG A 3 8.93 -17.54 6.83
C ARG A 3 7.98 -16.74 7.75
N TYR A 4 8.39 -16.50 9.00
CA TYR A 4 7.65 -15.68 9.96
C TYR A 4 7.48 -14.23 9.48
N LEU A 5 8.53 -13.58 8.98
CA LEU A 5 8.44 -12.21 8.47
C LEU A 5 7.43 -12.10 7.33
N LEU A 6 7.46 -13.03 6.39
CA LEU A 6 6.52 -13.05 5.26
C LEU A 6 5.07 -13.25 5.73
N ILE A 7 4.85 -14.13 6.71
CA ILE A 7 3.53 -14.35 7.31
C ILE A 7 3.06 -13.06 8.00
N SER A 8 3.92 -12.41 8.81
CA SER A 8 3.62 -11.15 9.46
C SER A 8 3.23 -10.06 8.45
N LEU A 9 3.99 -9.91 7.35
CA LEU A 9 3.68 -8.94 6.30
C LEU A 9 2.29 -9.18 5.67
N LYS A 10 1.93 -10.44 5.42
CA LYS A 10 0.60 -10.80 4.89
C LYS A 10 -0.51 -10.49 5.88
N ILE A 11 -0.31 -10.82 7.16
CA ILE A 11 -1.27 -10.52 8.23
C ILE A 11 -1.45 -9.00 8.35
N CYS A 12 -0.37 -8.22 8.37
CA CYS A 12 -0.44 -6.77 8.42
C CYS A 12 -1.23 -6.19 7.23
N ASN A 13 -0.98 -6.68 6.01
CA ASN A 13 -1.75 -6.26 4.84
C ASN A 13 -3.23 -6.63 4.94
N GLY A 14 -3.56 -7.82 5.46
CA GLY A 14 -4.93 -8.23 5.72
C GLY A 14 -5.63 -7.31 6.73
N LEU A 15 -4.95 -6.97 7.83
CA LEU A 15 -5.46 -6.03 8.83
C LEU A 15 -5.68 -4.63 8.26
N LEU A 16 -4.75 -4.12 7.44
CA LEU A 16 -4.90 -2.83 6.78
C LEU A 16 -6.06 -2.80 5.78
N LEU A 17 -6.27 -3.90 5.04
CA LEU A 17 -7.40 -4.02 4.13
C LEU A 17 -8.73 -4.01 4.90
N ILE A 18 -8.82 -4.79 5.98
CA ILE A 18 -10.00 -4.80 6.87
C ILE A 18 -10.24 -3.40 7.44
N ALA A 19 -9.19 -2.73 7.92
CA ALA A 19 -9.30 -1.39 8.47
C ALA A 19 -9.82 -0.36 7.45
N GLY A 20 -9.32 -0.40 6.20
CA GLY A 20 -9.79 0.48 5.13
C GLY A 20 -11.27 0.28 4.79
N TRP A 21 -11.70 -0.99 4.68
CA TRP A 21 -13.11 -1.34 4.46
C TRP A 21 -14.00 -0.97 5.64
N ALA A 22 -13.59 -1.31 6.87
CA ALA A 22 -14.33 -0.97 8.08
C ALA A 22 -14.52 0.55 8.19
N MET A 23 -13.46 1.33 7.93
CA MET A 23 -13.54 2.79 7.90
C MET A 23 -14.55 3.29 6.87
N ALA A 24 -14.57 2.71 5.66
CA ALA A 24 -15.52 3.10 4.62
C ALA A 24 -16.97 2.80 5.02
N ILE A 25 -17.23 1.57 5.48
CA ILE A 25 -18.57 1.10 5.86
C ILE A 25 -19.12 1.90 7.04
N ILE A 26 -18.28 2.22 8.04
CA ILE A 26 -18.69 2.98 9.22
C ILE A 26 -18.90 4.46 8.88
N ALA A 27 -18.02 5.04 8.06
CA ALA A 27 -18.10 6.47 7.73
C ALA A 27 -19.22 6.79 6.73
N TYR A 28 -19.45 5.94 5.73
CA TYR A 28 -20.35 6.24 4.61
C TYR A 28 -21.79 6.63 5.05
N PRO A 29 -22.45 5.92 5.97
CA PRO A 29 -23.77 6.33 6.46
C PRO A 29 -23.77 7.73 7.09
N ARG A 30 -22.68 8.09 7.77
CA ARG A 30 -22.52 9.35 8.51
C ARG A 30 -22.06 10.52 7.64
N LEU A 31 -21.61 10.27 6.41
CA LEU A 31 -21.20 11.32 5.49
C LEU A 31 -22.37 12.25 5.12
N PRO A 32 -22.12 13.57 4.99
CA PRO A 32 -23.11 14.55 4.55
C PRO A 32 -23.57 14.31 3.11
N SER A 33 -24.62 15.01 2.69
CA SER A 33 -25.18 14.92 1.33
C SER A 33 -24.21 15.37 0.24
N SER A 34 -23.28 16.28 0.56
CA SER A 34 -22.16 16.67 -0.30
C SER A 34 -20.85 16.13 0.24
N ILE A 35 -20.14 15.32 -0.56
CA ILE A 35 -18.90 14.64 -0.17
C ILE A 35 -17.75 15.04 -1.08
N LEU A 36 -16.53 14.86 -0.59
CA LEU A 36 -15.32 14.97 -1.39
C LEU A 36 -14.87 13.59 -1.86
N LEU A 37 -14.64 13.49 -3.18
CA LEU A 37 -14.10 12.28 -3.81
C LEU A 37 -12.62 12.40 -4.15
N TRP A 38 -12.04 13.60 -4.07
CA TRP A 38 -10.64 13.85 -4.41
C TRP A 38 -10.03 14.92 -3.52
N ILE A 39 -8.76 14.73 -3.15
CA ILE A 39 -8.00 15.73 -2.40
C ILE A 39 -7.35 16.67 -3.39
N ASN A 40 -7.67 17.95 -3.29
CA ASN A 40 -7.02 18.95 -4.12
C ASN A 40 -5.67 19.33 -3.52
N PHE A 41 -4.58 19.04 -4.25
CA PHE A 41 -3.22 19.39 -3.84
C PHE A 41 -2.79 20.79 -4.31
N PHE A 42 -3.54 21.41 -5.22
CA PHE A 42 -3.16 22.65 -5.92
C PHE A 42 -3.96 23.87 -5.47
N HIS A 43 -4.47 23.89 -4.24
CA HIS A 43 -5.20 25.01 -3.64
C HIS A 43 -6.47 25.46 -4.39
N GLN A 44 -6.95 24.70 -5.36
CA GLN A 44 -8.23 24.92 -6.02
C GLN A 44 -9.37 24.50 -5.10
N SER A 45 -10.57 25.08 -5.32
CA SER A 45 -11.75 24.77 -4.52
C SER A 45 -12.05 23.25 -4.57
N PRO A 46 -12.27 22.60 -3.41
CA PRO A 46 -12.55 21.18 -3.37
C PRO A 46 -13.87 20.86 -4.09
N LEU A 47 -13.82 20.02 -5.13
CA LEU A 47 -14.99 19.59 -5.90
C LEU A 47 -15.87 18.69 -5.04
N ARG A 48 -16.99 19.25 -4.58
CA ARG A 48 -18.01 18.51 -3.82
C ARG A 48 -18.95 17.81 -4.80
N PHE A 49 -19.21 16.55 -4.52
CA PHE A 49 -20.14 15.71 -5.27
C PHE A 49 -21.31 15.32 -4.38
N GLU A 50 -22.45 15.01 -4.97
CA GLU A 50 -23.53 14.36 -4.24
C GLU A 50 -23.07 13.01 -3.72
N LYS A 51 -23.52 12.67 -2.51
CA LYS A 51 -23.19 11.41 -1.84
C LYS A 51 -23.52 10.23 -2.75
N ASN A 52 -22.50 9.47 -3.10
CA ASN A 52 -22.62 8.33 -3.99
C ASN A 52 -21.62 7.22 -3.64
N LEU A 53 -21.80 6.05 -4.25
CA LEU A 53 -20.96 4.88 -4.00
C LEU A 53 -19.53 5.01 -4.54
N ALA A 54 -19.21 6.05 -5.32
CA ALA A 54 -17.84 6.27 -5.80
C ALA A 54 -16.85 6.53 -4.64
N PHE A 55 -17.34 6.91 -3.46
CA PHE A 55 -16.56 6.94 -2.22
C PHE A 55 -15.81 5.63 -1.93
N PHE A 56 -16.36 4.47 -2.33
CA PHE A 56 -15.73 3.16 -2.14
C PHE A 56 -14.56 2.87 -3.10
N ILE A 57 -14.20 3.78 -4.00
CA ILE A 57 -13.07 3.58 -4.91
C ILE A 57 -11.75 3.31 -4.16
N TYR A 58 -11.55 3.90 -2.99
CA TYR A 58 -10.35 3.71 -2.17
C TYR A 58 -10.22 2.27 -1.64
N PRO A 59 -11.18 1.72 -0.88
CA PRO A 59 -11.10 0.34 -0.41
C PRO A 59 -11.15 -0.69 -1.56
N PHE A 60 -11.83 -0.40 -2.68
CA PHE A 60 -11.76 -1.24 -3.88
C PHE A 60 -10.36 -1.23 -4.50
N THR A 61 -9.72 -0.07 -4.57
CA THR A 61 -8.33 0.03 -5.04
C THR A 61 -7.39 -0.77 -4.15
N GLN A 62 -7.58 -0.76 -2.82
CA GLN A 62 -6.81 -1.60 -1.90
C GLN A 62 -6.98 -3.10 -2.21
N LEU A 63 -8.21 -3.54 -2.49
CA LEU A 63 -8.49 -4.93 -2.87
C LEU A 63 -7.80 -5.31 -4.18
N ILE A 64 -7.91 -4.47 -5.21
CA ILE A 64 -7.24 -4.67 -6.51
C ILE A 64 -5.73 -4.75 -6.33
N LEU A 65 -5.13 -3.83 -5.57
CA LEU A 65 -3.70 -3.85 -5.28
C LEU A 65 -3.30 -5.12 -4.51
N ALA A 66 -4.10 -5.58 -3.54
CA ALA A 66 -3.81 -6.81 -2.83
C ALA A 66 -3.77 -8.03 -3.76
N LEU A 67 -4.69 -8.12 -4.73
CA LEU A 67 -4.69 -9.17 -5.75
C LEU A 67 -3.47 -9.06 -6.67
N VAL A 68 -3.19 -7.87 -7.19
CA VAL A 68 -2.04 -7.62 -8.08
C VAL A 68 -0.73 -7.95 -7.39
N PHE A 69 -0.50 -7.44 -6.17
CA PHE A 69 0.72 -7.72 -5.41
C PHE A 69 0.81 -9.18 -4.96
N GLY A 70 -0.33 -9.83 -4.70
CA GLY A 70 -0.42 -11.27 -4.50
C GLY A 70 0.16 -12.03 -5.70
N LEU A 71 -0.30 -11.72 -6.91
CA LEU A 71 0.19 -12.33 -8.16
C LEU A 71 1.67 -12.00 -8.43
N VAL A 72 2.08 -10.74 -8.24
CA VAL A 72 3.47 -10.31 -8.38
C VAL A 72 4.37 -11.11 -7.44
N SER A 73 3.94 -11.36 -6.19
CA SER A 73 4.72 -12.13 -5.22
C SER A 73 4.95 -13.60 -5.62
N LEU A 74 4.14 -14.14 -6.53
CA LEU A 74 4.28 -15.51 -7.04
C LEU A 74 5.26 -15.61 -8.22
N ARG A 75 5.57 -14.49 -8.88
CA ARG A 75 6.42 -14.44 -10.08
C ARG A 75 7.71 -13.65 -9.81
N PRO A 76 8.66 -14.24 -9.05
CA PRO A 76 9.91 -13.57 -8.74
C PRO A 76 10.79 -13.41 -9.99
N ILE A 77 11.37 -12.23 -10.16
CA ILE A 77 12.34 -11.97 -11.23
C ILE A 77 13.70 -12.50 -10.77
N ILE A 78 14.00 -13.75 -11.12
CA ILE A 78 15.26 -14.43 -10.76
C ILE A 78 16.01 -14.79 -12.05
N PRO A 79 17.32 -14.46 -12.16
CA PRO A 79 18.12 -14.87 -13.31
C PRO A 79 18.10 -16.39 -13.51
N ALA A 80 17.96 -16.84 -14.77
CA ALA A 80 17.89 -18.27 -15.10
C ALA A 80 19.16 -19.04 -14.72
N LYS A 81 20.32 -18.38 -14.73
CA LYS A 81 21.67 -18.95 -14.47
C LYS A 81 21.98 -19.28 -13.00
N ILE A 82 20.97 -19.31 -12.12
CA ILE A 82 21.17 -19.61 -10.70
C ILE A 82 20.86 -21.09 -10.46
N ASP A 83 21.92 -21.88 -10.38
CA ASP A 83 21.88 -23.33 -10.14
C ASP A 83 21.80 -23.68 -8.63
N ASN A 84 22.26 -22.76 -7.77
CA ASN A 84 22.17 -22.93 -6.33
C ASN A 84 20.70 -22.81 -5.85
N GLY A 85 20.10 -23.95 -5.51
CA GLY A 85 18.71 -24.03 -5.04
C GLY A 85 18.45 -23.32 -3.70
N GLN A 86 19.46 -23.11 -2.86
CA GLN A 86 19.32 -22.31 -1.64
C GLN A 86 19.26 -20.82 -1.96
N LEU A 87 20.17 -20.32 -2.81
CA LEU A 87 20.16 -18.94 -3.30
C LEU A 87 18.85 -18.61 -4.03
N ARG A 88 18.37 -19.49 -4.91
CA ARG A 88 17.08 -19.32 -5.58
C ARG A 88 15.92 -19.18 -4.60
N ARG A 89 15.88 -20.00 -3.53
CA ARG A 89 14.88 -19.87 -2.46
C ARG A 89 15.00 -18.54 -1.71
N ARG A 90 16.21 -18.10 -1.39
CA ARG A 90 16.48 -16.81 -0.74
C ARG A 90 15.97 -15.63 -1.55
N LEU A 91 16.31 -15.58 -2.84
CA LEU A 91 15.86 -14.54 -3.76
C LEU A 91 14.35 -14.53 -3.93
N LYS A 92 13.70 -15.70 -3.95
CA LYS A 92 12.24 -15.80 -3.97
C LYS A 92 11.62 -15.17 -2.71
N TYR A 93 12.14 -15.47 -1.52
CA TYR A 93 11.65 -14.85 -0.28
C TYR A 93 11.89 -13.34 -0.27
N LEU A 94 13.05 -12.87 -0.71
CA LEU A 94 13.34 -11.43 -0.82
C LEU A 94 12.34 -10.71 -1.74
N TRP A 95 12.03 -11.30 -2.89
CA TRP A 95 11.04 -10.75 -3.81
C TRP A 95 9.65 -10.65 -3.17
N GLN A 96 9.25 -11.70 -2.46
CA GLN A 96 7.98 -11.73 -1.75
C GLN A 96 7.92 -10.68 -0.65
N GLU A 97 8.95 -10.60 0.21
CA GLU A 97 9.07 -9.56 1.22
C GLU A 97 8.92 -8.17 0.59
N GLN A 98 9.64 -7.92 -0.49
CA GLN A 98 9.60 -6.64 -1.21
C GLN A 98 8.19 -6.30 -1.73
N ALA A 99 7.50 -7.25 -2.35
CA ALA A 99 6.13 -7.06 -2.84
C ALA A 99 5.16 -6.75 -1.69
N TRP A 100 5.17 -7.56 -0.62
CA TRP A 100 4.25 -7.38 0.50
C TRP A 100 4.55 -6.12 1.32
N THR A 101 5.82 -5.71 1.44
CA THR A 101 6.19 -4.44 2.08
C THR A 101 5.73 -3.24 1.25
N ALA A 102 5.90 -3.27 -0.08
CA ALA A 102 5.38 -2.20 -0.94
C ALA A 102 3.86 -2.05 -0.82
N LEU A 103 3.12 -3.17 -0.76
CA LEU A 103 1.67 -3.16 -0.55
C LEU A 103 1.26 -2.49 0.79
N ILE A 104 2.05 -2.63 1.86
CA ILE A 104 1.78 -1.94 3.14
C ILE A 104 1.78 -0.43 2.92
N PHE A 105 2.78 0.11 2.22
CA PHE A 105 2.86 1.55 1.96
C PHE A 105 1.68 2.03 1.09
N PHE A 106 1.32 1.30 0.05
CA PHE A 106 0.13 1.63 -0.75
C PHE A 106 -1.16 1.62 0.08
N ASN A 107 -1.32 0.62 0.96
CA ASN A 107 -2.46 0.57 1.88
C ASN A 107 -2.49 1.77 2.82
N LEU A 108 -1.35 2.15 3.41
CA LEU A 108 -1.28 3.33 4.27
C LEU A 108 -1.62 4.62 3.52
N ILE A 109 -1.12 4.78 2.29
CA ILE A 109 -1.44 5.91 1.41
C ILE A 109 -2.96 6.00 1.17
N LEU A 110 -3.58 4.89 0.77
CA LEU A 110 -5.03 4.85 0.47
C LEU A 110 -5.89 5.12 1.71
N ILE A 111 -5.53 4.53 2.87
CA ILE A 111 -6.22 4.78 4.14
C ILE A 111 -6.12 6.26 4.52
N HIS A 112 -4.95 6.89 4.33
CA HIS A 112 -4.78 8.30 4.64
C HIS A 112 -5.59 9.21 3.70
N LEU A 113 -5.59 8.92 2.40
CA LEU A 113 -6.43 9.63 1.43
C LEU A 113 -7.91 9.52 1.82
N GLN A 114 -8.39 8.31 2.10
CA GLN A 114 -9.78 8.06 2.48
C GLN A 114 -10.15 8.77 3.79
N ARG A 115 -9.32 8.66 4.83
CA ARG A 115 -9.55 9.34 6.12
C ARG A 115 -9.65 10.84 5.95
N SER A 116 -8.72 11.43 5.20
CA SER A 116 -8.70 12.87 4.94
C SER A 116 -9.93 13.31 4.15
N LEU A 117 -10.42 12.52 3.18
CA LEU A 117 -11.68 12.83 2.49
C LEU A 117 -12.89 12.78 3.41
N ILE A 118 -12.95 11.81 4.33
CA ILE A 118 -14.02 11.74 5.33
C ILE A 118 -14.01 13.01 6.18
N PHE A 119 -12.85 13.42 6.69
CA PHE A 119 -12.72 14.58 7.57
C PHE A 119 -13.06 15.88 6.85
N LEU A 120 -12.51 16.07 5.64
CA LEU A 120 -12.80 17.24 4.83
C LEU A 120 -14.29 17.32 4.42
N SER A 121 -14.94 16.17 4.19
CA SER A 121 -16.38 16.15 3.89
C SER A 121 -17.22 16.64 5.07
N HIS A 122 -16.79 16.39 6.31
CA HIS A 122 -17.42 16.93 7.53
C HIS A 122 -17.04 18.38 7.84
N GLY A 123 -16.22 19.03 7.00
CA GLY A 123 -15.72 20.38 7.26
C GLY A 123 -14.67 20.47 8.38
N LEU A 124 -14.07 19.34 8.76
CA LEU A 124 -12.99 19.31 9.75
C LEU A 124 -11.67 19.75 9.10
N LYS A 125 -10.89 20.58 9.82
CA LYS A 125 -9.61 21.13 9.35
C LYS A 125 -8.48 20.11 9.25
N GLU A 126 -8.64 18.93 9.83
CA GLU A 126 -7.65 17.85 9.81
C GLU A 126 -7.67 17.13 8.45
N GLY A 127 -7.15 17.81 7.44
CA GLY A 127 -6.88 17.22 6.13
C GLY A 127 -5.72 16.21 6.15
N LEU A 128 -5.13 15.99 4.99
CA LEU A 128 -3.96 15.14 4.84
C LEU A 128 -2.74 15.83 5.46
N GLN A 129 -2.04 15.16 6.39
CA GLN A 129 -0.76 15.67 6.91
C GLN A 129 0.31 15.55 5.81
N PRO A 130 0.76 16.65 5.19
CA PRO A 130 1.56 16.57 3.96
C PRO A 130 2.91 15.91 4.18
N THR A 131 3.57 16.21 5.30
CA THR A 131 4.88 15.65 5.65
C THR A 131 4.82 14.14 5.81
N TYR A 132 3.85 13.63 6.58
CA TYR A 132 3.68 12.19 6.76
C TYR A 132 3.37 11.49 5.43
N PHE A 133 2.48 12.08 4.63
CA PHE A 133 2.10 11.52 3.33
C PHE A 133 3.30 11.47 2.37
N LEU A 134 4.11 12.54 2.31
CA LEU A 134 5.34 12.59 1.52
C LEU A 134 6.33 11.51 1.97
N VAL A 135 6.51 11.32 3.27
CA VAL A 135 7.41 10.28 3.81
C VAL A 135 6.99 8.89 3.35
N LEU A 136 5.70 8.58 3.24
CA LEU A 136 5.25 7.28 2.71
C LEU A 136 5.72 7.04 1.27
N PHE A 137 5.65 8.06 0.40
CA PHE A 137 6.17 7.94 -0.97
C PHE A 137 7.69 7.80 -0.99
N VAL A 138 8.39 8.61 -0.19
CA VAL A 138 9.86 8.54 -0.07
C VAL A 138 10.28 7.13 0.35
N LEU A 139 9.67 6.57 1.39
CA LEU A 139 9.95 5.21 1.85
C LEU A 139 9.62 4.16 0.77
N LEU A 140 8.50 4.30 0.08
CA LEU A 140 8.13 3.43 -1.04
C LEU A 140 9.19 3.43 -2.16
N PHE A 141 9.74 4.60 -2.51
CA PHE A 141 10.83 4.70 -3.49
C PHE A 141 12.13 4.08 -2.97
N PHE A 142 12.46 4.26 -1.70
CA PHE A 142 13.66 3.67 -1.08
C PHE A 142 13.63 2.14 -1.00
N LEU A 143 12.47 1.51 -1.14
CA LEU A 143 12.42 0.04 -1.21
C LEU A 143 13.13 -0.51 -2.45
N ILE A 144 13.16 0.23 -3.57
CA ILE A 144 13.84 -0.22 -4.80
C ILE A 144 15.35 -0.40 -4.59
N PRO A 145 16.11 0.63 -4.14
CA PRO A 145 17.53 0.45 -3.85
C PRO A 145 17.77 -0.55 -2.72
N ALA A 146 16.93 -0.58 -1.68
CA ALA A 146 17.05 -1.55 -0.59
C ALA A 146 16.97 -3.01 -1.09
N TYR A 147 16.00 -3.32 -1.96
CA TYR A 147 15.89 -4.64 -2.59
C TYR A 147 17.11 -4.98 -3.44
N ARG A 148 17.60 -4.03 -4.26
CA ARG A 148 18.78 -4.24 -5.10
C ARG A 148 20.03 -4.53 -4.27
N LEU A 149 20.25 -3.81 -3.17
CA LEU A 149 21.38 -4.04 -2.27
C LEU A 149 21.30 -5.42 -1.63
N ARG A 150 20.15 -5.79 -1.04
CA ARG A 150 19.96 -7.11 -0.42
C ARG A 150 20.14 -8.25 -1.42
N THR A 151 19.67 -8.08 -2.65
CA THR A 151 19.88 -9.06 -3.73
C THR A 151 21.35 -9.24 -4.05
N LYS A 152 22.12 -8.14 -4.17
CA LYS A 152 23.58 -8.22 -4.40
C LYS A 152 24.31 -8.92 -3.25
N MET A 153 23.93 -8.65 -2.01
CA MET A 153 24.52 -9.31 -0.83
C MET A 153 24.29 -10.82 -0.84
N GLU A 154 23.05 -11.28 -1.03
CA GLU A 154 22.75 -12.72 -1.12
C GLU A 154 23.49 -13.37 -2.30
N MET A 155 23.55 -12.71 -3.46
CA MET A 155 24.31 -13.19 -4.61
C MET A 155 25.81 -13.29 -4.31
N SER A 156 26.37 -12.42 -3.47
CA SER A 156 27.80 -12.46 -3.09
C SER A 156 28.12 -13.55 -2.08
N ILE A 157 27.16 -13.95 -1.23
CA ILE A 157 27.36 -14.96 -0.19
C ILE A 157 27.33 -16.38 -0.77
N TYR A 158 26.51 -16.60 -1.79
CA TYR A 158 26.25 -17.92 -2.38
C TYR A 158 26.88 -18.13 -3.76
N ARG A 159 27.70 -17.17 -4.23
CA ARG A 159 28.57 -17.33 -5.41
C ARG A 159 29.79 -18.17 -5.03
#